data_AF-A0A7V1SL22-F1
#
_entry.id   AF-A0A7V1SL22-F1
#
_cell.length_a   1.000
_cell.length_b   1.000
_cell.length_c   1.000
_cell.angle_alpha   90.00
_cell.angle_beta   90.00
_cell.angle_gamma   90.00
#
_symmetry.space_group_name_H-M   'P 1'
#
loop_
_entity.id
_entity.type
_entity.pdbx_description
1 polymer ?
#
loop_
_entity_poly.entity_id
_entity_poly.type
_entity_poly.pdbx_seq_one_letter_code
_entity_poly.pdbx_strand_id
1 'polypeptide(L)' 'MFYRECGNFKDTYEKDMAIFPIPLDRWGFVVMLFAAFVIVPLFASEYLITNIIIPFY' A
#
# COMPACT_ATOMS: atom_id res chain seq x y z
N MET A 1 -10.17 7.50 13.73
CA MET A 1 -9.06 6.59 13.35
C MET A 1 -9.55 5.66 12.26
N PHE A 2 -8.97 5.75 11.05
CA PHE A 2 -9.36 4.88 9.91
C PHE A 2 -8.74 3.49 10.00
N TYR A 3 -7.56 3.39 10.60
CA TYR A 3 -6.93 2.13 10.96
C TYR A 3 -7.62 1.57 12.21
N ARG A 4 -8.21 0.38 12.09
CA ARG A 4 -8.97 -0.27 13.17
C ARG A 4 -8.61 -1.74 13.23
N GLU A 5 -8.12 -2.15 14.40
CA GLU A 5 -7.81 -3.54 14.69
C GLU A 5 -9.02 -4.25 15.31
N CYS A 6 -9.82 -3.53 16.11
CA CYS A 6 -11.03 -4.05 16.73
C CYS A 6 -12.12 -4.38 15.70
N GLY A 7 -12.76 -5.53 15.85
CA GLY A 7 -13.82 -6.02 14.97
C GLY A 7 -13.33 -6.92 13.83
N ASN A 8 -12.01 -7.15 13.71
CA ASN A 8 -11.45 -8.15 12.81
C ASN A 8 -11.45 -9.52 13.50
N PHE A 9 -12.57 -10.24 13.39
CA PHE A 9 -12.69 -11.61 13.89
C PHE A 9 -12.11 -12.58 12.87
N LYS A 10 -11.34 -13.56 13.36
CA LYS A 10 -10.76 -14.64 12.57
C LYS A 10 -11.33 -15.96 13.06
N ASP A 11 -11.73 -16.78 12.12
CA ASP A 11 -12.42 -18.06 12.27
C ASP A 11 -11.45 -19.26 12.21
N THR A 12 -10.22 -19.06 11.74
CA THR A 12 -9.20 -20.11 11.63
C THR A 12 -7.80 -19.61 12.00
N TYR A 13 -6.96 -20.51 12.53
CA TYR A 13 -5.56 -20.21 12.85
C TYR A 13 -4.73 -19.81 11.63
N GLU A 14 -5.05 -20.32 10.45
CA GLU A 14 -4.37 -19.94 9.21
C GLU A 14 -4.54 -18.44 8.91
N LYS A 15 -5.73 -17.88 9.18
CA LYS A 15 -6.00 -16.44 9.01
C LYS A 15 -5.23 -15.58 10.01
N ASP A 16 -4.84 -16.14 11.16
CA ASP A 16 -3.97 -15.46 12.13
C ASP A 16 -2.51 -15.41 11.69
N MET A 17 -2.06 -16.38 10.89
CA MET A 17 -0.68 -16.47 10.38
C MET A 17 -0.45 -15.69 9.07
N ALA A 18 -1.44 -14.96 8.57
CA ALA A 18 -1.30 -14.19 7.35
C ALA A 18 -0.37 -12.98 7.54
N ILE A 19 0.46 -12.69 6.53
CA ILE A 19 1.41 -11.54 6.52
C ILE A 19 0.69 -10.20 6.75
N PHE A 20 -0.48 -10.03 6.12
CA PHE A 20 -1.38 -8.91 6.33
C PHE A 20 -2.69 -9.43 6.89
N PRO A 21 -2.85 -9.53 8.23
CA PRO A 21 -4.07 -10.05 8.83
C PRO A 21 -5.20 -9.01 8.82
N ILE A 22 -4.86 -7.71 8.75
CA ILE A 22 -5.82 -6.61 8.70
C ILE A 22 -6.15 -6.32 7.23
N PRO A 23 -7.44 -6.27 6.85
CA PRO A 23 -7.84 -6.01 5.46
C PRO A 23 -7.36 -4.66 4.92
N LEU A 24 -7.31 -3.64 5.77
CA LEU A 24 -6.83 -2.31 5.39
C LEU A 24 -5.38 -2.35 4.89
N ASP A 25 -4.52 -3.15 5.52
CA ASP A 25 -3.11 -3.27 5.15
C ASP A 25 -2.97 -3.93 3.78
N ARG A 26 -3.79 -4.95 3.51
CA ARG A 26 -3.84 -5.60 2.19
C ARG A 26 -4.19 -4.60 1.10
N TRP A 27 -5.25 -3.83 1.31
CA TRP A 27 -5.68 -2.81 0.35
C TRP A 27 -4.65 -1.68 0.23
N GLY A 28 -4.08 -1.22 1.34
CA GLY A 28 -3.03 -0.21 1.36
C GLY A 28 -1.82 -0.63 0.55
N PHE A 29 -1.37 -1.87 0.73
CA PHE A 29 -0.27 -2.45 -0.03
C PHE A 29 -0.59 -2.54 -1.52
N VAL A 30 -1.77 -3.04 -1.89
CA VAL A 30 -2.21 -3.12 -3.30
C VAL A 30 -2.30 -1.74 -3.93
N VAL A 31 -2.88 -0.75 -3.25
CA VAL A 31 -2.98 0.63 -3.73
C VAL A 31 -1.59 1.25 -3.90
N MET A 32 -0.67 1.02 -2.96
CA MET A 32 0.69 1.53 -3.05
C MET A 32 1.44 0.93 -4.23
N LEU A 33 1.34 -0.38 -4.45
CA LEU A 33 1.93 -1.05 -5.62
C LEU A 33 1.30 -0.54 -6.93
N PHE A 34 -0.02 -0.40 -6.97
CA PHE A 34 -0.71 0.14 -8.14
C PHE A 34 -0.25 1.56 -8.45
N ALA A 35 -0.12 2.41 -7.43
CA ALA A 35 0.42 3.75 -7.60
C ALA A 35 1.86 3.71 -8.16
N ALA A 36 2.74 2.88 -7.58
CA ALA A 36 4.14 2.79 -7.98
C ALA A 36 4.34 2.23 -9.39
N PHE A 37 3.58 1.20 -9.78
CA PHE A 37 3.82 0.46 -11.04
C PHE A 37 2.88 0.83 -12.18
N VAL A 38 1.75 1.48 -11.90
CA VAL A 38 0.78 1.88 -12.94
C VAL A 38 0.65 3.40 -13.02
N ILE A 39 0.41 4.07 -11.90
CA ILE A 39 0.18 5.52 -11.91
C ILE A 39 1.47 6.27 -12.21
N VAL A 40 2.57 5.99 -11.50
CA VAL A 40 3.83 6.70 -11.68
C VAL A 40 4.34 6.58 -13.13
N PRO A 41 4.43 5.40 -13.77
CA PRO A 41 4.95 5.30 -15.13
C PRO A 41 4.08 5.96 -16.20
N LEU A 42 2.76 6.01 -16.01
CA LEU A 42 1.84 6.57 -17.01
C LEU A 42 1.64 8.09 -16.86
N PHE A 43 1.84 8.64 -15.67
CA PHE A 43 1.48 10.03 -15.37
C PHE A 43 2.63 10.89 -14.85
N ALA A 44 3.71 10.32 -14.29
CA ALA A 44 4.81 11.12 -13.77
C ALA A 44 5.72 11.61 -14.92
N SER A 45 5.96 12.92 -14.96
CA SER A 45 6.93 13.50 -15.87
C SER A 45 8.35 13.32 -15.34
N GLU A 46 9.34 13.41 -16.23
CA GLU A 46 10.76 13.38 -15.85
C GLU A 46 11.09 14.46 -14.81
N TYR A 47 10.48 15.64 -14.91
CA TYR A 47 10.64 16.70 -13.93
C TYR A 47 10.15 16.27 -12.54
N LEU A 48 8.95 15.66 -12.46
CA LEU A 48 8.37 15.17 -11.20
C LEU A 48 9.26 14.10 -10.56
N ILE A 49 9.76 13.15 -11.36
CA ILE A 49 10.60 12.07 -10.85
C ILE A 49 11.93 12.64 -10.31
N THR A 50 12.65 13.41 -11.12
CA THR A 50 14.02 13.85 -10.79
C THR A 50 14.08 14.99 -9.78
N ASN A 51 13.11 15.90 -9.76
CA ASN A 51 13.18 17.12 -8.93
C ASN A 51 12.26 17.11 -7.71
N ILE A 52 11.28 16.20 -7.64
CA ILE A 52 10.28 16.17 -6.56
C ILE A 52 10.26 14.82 -5.85
N ILE A 53 10.11 13.72 -6.58
CA ILE A 53 9.93 12.38 -5.99
C ILE A 53 11.25 11.83 -5.47
N ILE A 54 12.34 11.99 -6.22
CA ILE A 54 13.68 11.52 -5.81
C ILE A 54 14.36 12.65 -5.02
N PRO A 55 14.67 12.45 -3.73
CA PRO A 55 15.15 13.52 -2.86
C PRO A 55 16.65 13.84 -3.01
N PHE A 56 17.39 13.03 -3.78
CA PHE A 56 18.83 13.20 -3.99
C PHE A 56 19.12 13.30 -5.48
N TYR A 57 19.87 14.32 -5.87
CA TYR A 57 20.47 14.47 -7.19
C TYR A 57 21.73 13.62 -7.34
#